data_AF-A0A8T3TCZ6-F1
#
_entry.id   AF-A0A8T3TCZ6-F1
#
_cell.length_a   1.000
_cell.length_b   1.000
_cell.length_c   1.000
_cell.angle_alpha   90.00
_cell.angle_beta   90.00
_cell.angle_gamma   90.00
#
_symmetry.space_group_name_H-M   'P 1'
#
loop_
_entity.id
_entity.type
_entity.pdbx_description
1 polymer ?
#
loop_
_entity_poly.entity_id
_entity_poly.type
_entity_poly.pdbx_seq_one_letter_code
_entity_poly.pdbx_strand_id
1 'polypeptide(L)'
;MATDDALQAALWALAGGSALIIGSIVAMIVTLPERVIGMLLGFAAGVLISTVSVDLAVKALEDGGPITLAFGIAAGSLAFFGGAWLIDRAGGGARLCTTVERDD
;
A
#
# COMPACT_ATOMS: atom_id res chain seq x y z
N MET A 1 -4.55 -10.60 31.98
CA MET A 1 -5.08 -11.42 30.87
C MET A 1 -5.35 -10.58 29.63
N ALA A 2 -6.27 -9.60 29.62
CA ALA A 2 -6.48 -8.76 28.42
C ALA A 2 -5.33 -7.79 28.06
N THR A 3 -4.50 -7.38 29.03
CA THR A 3 -3.35 -6.47 28.79
C THR A 3 -2.16 -7.18 28.17
N ASP A 4 -2.01 -8.48 28.45
CA ASP A 4 -0.91 -9.30 27.95
C ASP A 4 -1.07 -9.52 26.43
N ASP A 5 -2.30 -9.75 25.98
CA ASP A 5 -2.66 -9.89 24.56
C ASP A 5 -2.46 -8.57 23.79
N ALA A 6 -2.84 -7.44 24.39
CA ALA A 6 -2.67 -6.12 23.78
C ALA A 6 -1.19 -5.75 23.61
N LEU A 7 -0.36 -6.03 24.62
CA LEU A 7 1.08 -5.82 24.53
C LEU A 7 1.70 -6.72 23.47
N GLN A 8 1.28 -7.99 23.39
CA GLN A 8 1.77 -8.93 22.38
C GLN A 8 1.39 -8.51 20.96
N ALA A 9 0.13 -8.12 20.72
CA ALA A 9 -0.31 -7.62 19.42
C ALA A 9 0.47 -6.36 19.01
N ALA A 10 0.71 -5.45 19.96
CA ALA A 10 1.52 -4.26 19.73
C ALA A 10 2.97 -4.62 19.38
N LEU A 11 3.59 -5.58 20.07
CA LEU A 11 4.96 -6.03 19.77
C LEU A 11 5.08 -6.65 18.38
N TRP A 12 4.13 -7.49 17.97
CA TRP A 12 4.11 -8.07 16.62
C TRP A 12 3.82 -7.03 15.53
N ALA A 13 2.97 -6.05 15.80
CA ALA A 13 2.74 -4.92 14.90
C ALA A 13 4.00 -4.06 14.77
N LEU A 14 4.72 -3.81 15.86
CA LEU A 14 5.98 -3.05 15.86
C LEU A 14 7.08 -3.82 15.13
N ALA A 15 7.16 -5.13 15.36
CA ALA A 15 8.09 -6.02 14.65
C ALA A 15 7.82 -6.03 13.14
N GLY A 16 6.55 -6.18 12.73
CA GLY A 16 6.17 -6.12 11.31
C GLY A 16 6.40 -4.74 10.68
N GLY A 17 6.01 -3.67 11.40
CA GLY A 17 6.17 -2.29 10.95
C GLY A 17 7.63 -1.84 10.85
N SER A 18 8.53 -2.43 11.64
CA SER A 18 9.97 -2.14 11.57
C SER A 18 10.57 -2.42 10.19
N ALA A 19 9.99 -3.35 9.42
CA ALA A 19 10.40 -3.63 8.05
C ALA A 19 10.26 -2.40 7.13
N LEU A 20 9.27 -1.53 7.37
CA LEU A 20 9.07 -0.31 6.60
C LEU A 20 10.17 0.72 6.89
N ILE A 21 10.56 0.86 8.16
CA ILE A 21 11.65 1.75 8.60
C ILE A 21 12.98 1.27 8.01
N ILE A 22 13.26 -0.03 8.10
CA ILE A 22 14.46 -0.63 7.50
C ILE A 22 14.45 -0.41 5.99
N GLY A 23 13.32 -0.68 5.32
CA GLY A 23 13.15 -0.45 3.89
C GLY A 23 13.40 1.00 3.48
N SER A 24 12.92 1.99 4.25
CA SER A 24 13.15 3.41 3.95
C SER A 24 14.61 3.80 4.11
N ILE A 25 15.28 3.32 5.16
CA ILE A 25 16.72 3.58 5.38
C ILE A 25 17.52 2.99 4.23
N VAL A 26 17.23 1.75 3.82
CA VAL A 26 17.89 1.11 2.67
C VAL A 26 17.65 1.91 1.39
N ALA A 27 16.42 2.38 1.15
CA ALA A 27 16.09 3.20 -0.01
C ALA A 27 16.79 4.58 -0.02
N MET A 28 17.21 5.10 1.14
CA MET A 28 18.00 6.34 1.21
C MET A 28 19.48 6.12 0.89
N ILE A 29 20.02 4.94 1.17
CA ILE A 29 21.45 4.63 0.98
C ILE A 29 21.70 4.04 -0.40
N VAL A 30 20.74 3.27 -0.93
CA VAL A 30 20.86 2.57 -2.21
C VAL A 30 20.08 3.35 -3.28
N THR A 31 20.75 3.66 -4.39
CA THR A 31 20.08 4.18 -5.58
C THR A 31 19.56 3.00 -6.40
N LEU A 32 18.26 2.75 -6.37
CA LEU A 32 17.65 1.66 -7.14
C LEU A 32 17.35 2.13 -8.57
N PRO A 33 17.65 1.32 -9.61
CA PRO A 33 17.22 1.61 -10.96
C PRO A 33 15.69 1.53 -11.07
N GLU A 34 15.11 2.33 -11.96
CA GLU A 34 13.65 2.49 -12.11
C GLU A 34 12.91 1.15 -12.31
N ARG A 35 13.54 0.20 -13.01
CA ARG A 35 13.00 -1.15 -13.22
C ARG A 35 12.77 -1.91 -11.91
N VAL A 36 13.66 -1.77 -10.93
CA VAL A 36 13.53 -2.45 -9.63
C VAL A 36 12.43 -1.79 -8.80
N ILE A 37 12.30 -0.46 -8.86
CA ILE A 37 11.21 0.26 -8.22
C ILE A 37 9.86 -0.20 -8.79
N GLY A 38 9.76 -0.31 -10.12
CA GLY A 38 8.57 -0.86 -10.79
C GLY A 38 8.25 -2.30 -10.36
N MET A 39 9.27 -3.17 -10.23
CA MET A 39 9.09 -4.53 -9.73
C MET A 39 8.61 -4.58 -8.28
N LEU A 40 9.18 -3.74 -7.40
CA LEU A 40 8.77 -3.63 -6.00
C LEU A 40 7.34 -3.12 -5.86
N LEU A 41 6.95 -2.11 -6.64
CA LEU A 41 5.58 -1.58 -6.67
C LEU A 41 4.58 -2.63 -7.16
N GLY A 42 4.93 -3.36 -8.23
CA GLY A 42 4.11 -4.48 -8.72
C GLY A 42 3.97 -5.60 -7.68
N PHE A 43 5.06 -5.95 -7.00
CA PHE A 43 5.04 -6.93 -5.92
C PHE A 43 4.17 -6.48 -4.75
N ALA A 44 4.32 -5.24 -4.29
CA ALA A 44 3.53 -4.67 -3.20
C ALA A 44 2.03 -4.67 -3.53
N ALA A 45 1.65 -4.27 -4.75
CA ALA A 45 0.27 -4.34 -5.21
C ALA A 45 -0.26 -5.79 -5.20
N GLY A 46 0.55 -6.75 -5.65
CA GLY A 46 0.21 -8.18 -5.60
C GLY A 46 -0.04 -8.69 -4.18
N VAL A 47 0.81 -8.33 -3.23
CA VAL A 47 0.64 -8.69 -1.81
C VAL A 47 -0.66 -8.12 -1.24
N LEU A 48 -0.98 -6.85 -1.51
CA LEU A 48 -2.24 -6.24 -1.09
C LEU A 48 -3.46 -6.95 -1.69
N ILE A 49 -3.42 -7.29 -2.99
CA ILE A 49 -4.51 -8.02 -3.64
C ILE A 49 -4.68 -9.42 -3.02
N SER A 50 -3.58 -10.10 -2.69
CA SER A 50 -3.62 -11.43 -2.09
C SER A 50 -4.28 -11.42 -0.70
N THR A 51 -3.94 -10.45 0.15
CA THR A 51 -4.52 -10.35 1.50
C THR A 51 -5.99 -10.00 1.43
N VAL A 52 -6.36 -9.03 0.57
CA VAL A 52 -7.75 -8.63 0.37
C VAL A 52 -8.58 -9.80 -0.18
N SER A 53 -8.05 -10.60 -1.09
CA SER A 53 -8.81 -11.70 -1.70
C SER A 53 -9.08 -12.85 -0.73
N VAL A 54 -8.11 -13.22 0.11
CA VAL A 54 -8.24 -14.40 0.98
C VAL A 54 -8.96 -14.08 2.29
N ASP A 55 -8.66 -12.95 2.92
CA ASP A 55 -9.21 -12.65 4.25
C ASP A 55 -10.41 -11.70 4.20
N LEU A 56 -10.43 -10.73 3.28
CA LEU A 56 -11.51 -9.73 3.22
C LEU A 56 -12.64 -10.12 2.26
N ALA A 57 -12.32 -10.56 1.04
CA ALA A 57 -13.34 -10.84 0.04
C ALA A 57 -14.20 -12.04 0.41
N VAL A 58 -13.60 -13.09 0.98
CA VAL A 58 -14.33 -14.27 1.48
C VAL A 58 -15.30 -13.86 2.60
N LYS A 59 -14.80 -13.17 3.64
CA LYS A 59 -15.64 -12.66 4.74
C LYS A 59 -16.76 -11.75 4.25
N ALA A 60 -16.46 -10.82 3.34
CA ALA A 60 -17.45 -9.89 2.81
C ALA A 60 -18.56 -10.59 2.00
N LEU A 61 -18.23 -11.69 1.30
CA LEU A 61 -19.21 -12.51 0.61
C LEU A 61 -20.11 -13.29 1.57
N GLU A 62 -19.53 -13.83 2.64
CA GLU A 62 -20.26 -14.58 3.68
C GLU A 62 -21.20 -13.67 4.47
N ASP A 63 -20.73 -12.51 4.91
CA ASP A 63 -21.49 -11.60 5.78
C ASP A 63 -22.45 -10.68 5.00
N GLY A 64 -22.03 -10.19 3.83
CA GLY A 64 -22.72 -9.11 3.10
C GLY A 64 -23.13 -9.45 1.67
N GLY A 65 -22.69 -10.60 1.14
CA GLY A 65 -22.95 -11.00 -0.24
C GLY A 65 -22.19 -10.17 -1.30
N PRO A 66 -22.34 -10.53 -2.58
CA PRO A 66 -21.54 -9.98 -3.68
C PRO A 66 -21.82 -8.50 -3.97
N ILE A 67 -23.04 -8.02 -3.71
CA ILE A 67 -23.41 -6.62 -3.93
C ILE A 67 -22.66 -5.72 -2.93
N THR A 68 -22.62 -6.10 -1.65
CA THR A 68 -21.93 -5.33 -0.61
C THR A 68 -20.42 -5.28 -0.86
N LEU A 69 -19.81 -6.40 -1.26
CA LEU A 69 -18.41 -6.43 -1.67
C LEU A 69 -18.13 -5.48 -2.85
N ALA A 70 -18.97 -5.52 -3.90
CA ALA A 70 -18.80 -4.66 -5.06
C ALA A 70 -18.92 -3.17 -4.71
N PHE A 71 -19.90 -2.78 -3.91
CA PHE A 71 -20.04 -1.40 -3.43
C PHE A 71 -18.88 -0.98 -2.52
N GLY A 72 -18.41 -1.86 -1.64
CA GLY A 72 -17.25 -1.59 -0.78
C GLY A 72 -15.98 -1.33 -1.58
N ILE A 73 -15.70 -2.17 -2.58
CA ILE A 73 -14.57 -1.99 -3.50
C ILE A 73 -14.73 -0.69 -4.30
N ALA A 74 -15.92 -0.42 -4.85
CA ALA A 74 -16.16 0.79 -5.64
C ALA A 74 -15.99 2.06 -4.79
N ALA A 75 -16.55 2.09 -3.59
CA ALA A 75 -16.42 3.21 -2.66
C ALA A 75 -14.97 3.42 -2.20
N GLY A 76 -14.26 2.32 -1.87
CA GLY A 76 -12.84 2.37 -1.49
C GLY A 76 -11.95 2.87 -2.63
N SER A 77 -12.18 2.41 -3.86
CA SER A 77 -11.47 2.86 -5.05
C SER A 77 -11.68 4.36 -5.30
N LEU A 78 -12.93 4.84 -5.20
CA LEU A 78 -13.25 6.25 -5.34
C LEU A 78 -12.59 7.10 -4.25
N ALA A 79 -12.59 6.63 -3.00
CA ALA A 79 -11.95 7.33 -1.88
C ALA A 79 -10.42 7.43 -2.08
N PHE A 80 -9.76 6.33 -2.48
CA PHE A 80 -8.33 6.32 -2.77
C PHE A 80 -7.98 7.23 -3.94
N PHE A 81 -8.73 7.13 -5.04
CA PHE A 81 -8.52 7.97 -6.23
C PHE A 81 -8.73 9.45 -5.92
N GLY A 82 -9.81 9.79 -5.18
CA GLY A 82 -10.06 11.15 -4.76
C GLY A 82 -8.96 11.73 -3.87
N GLY A 83 -8.42 10.90 -2.96
CA GLY A 83 -7.28 11.27 -2.12
C GLY A 83 -6.01 11.53 -2.94
N ALA A 84 -5.66 10.61 -3.85
CA ALA A 84 -4.52 10.78 -4.75
C ALA A 84 -4.66 12.05 -5.61
N TRP A 85 -5.84 12.26 -6.18
CA TRP A 85 -6.13 13.44 -7.00
C TRP A 85 -6.07 14.76 -6.22
N LEU A 86 -6.52 14.77 -4.95
CA LEU A 86 -6.44 15.94 -4.09
C LEU A 86 -4.99 16.27 -3.72
N ILE A 87 -4.16 15.25 -3.45
CA ILE A 87 -2.72 15.41 -3.19
C ILE A 87 -2.02 15.97 -4.42
N ASP A 88 -2.32 15.45 -5.61
CA ASP A 88 -1.75 15.94 -6.88
C ASP A 88 -2.10 17.42 -7.12
N ARG A 89 -3.35 17.83 -6.83
CA ARG A 89 -3.79 19.22 -6.91
C ARG A 89 -3.19 20.13 -5.85
N ALA A 90 -2.90 19.63 -4.65
CA ALA A 90 -2.46 20.43 -3.51
C ALA A 90 -0.99 20.89 -3.59
N GLY A 91 -0.17 20.40 -4.54
CA GLY A 91 1.11 21.07 -4.82
C GLY A 91 2.26 20.25 -5.40
N GLY A 92 2.05 19.40 -6.42
CA GLY A 92 3.13 18.57 -7.00
C GLY A 92 3.67 18.94 -8.39
N GLY A 93 2.95 19.73 -9.18
CA GLY A 93 3.16 19.78 -10.64
C GLY A 93 4.45 20.40 -11.18
N ALA A 94 5.29 21.03 -10.36
CA ALA A 94 6.39 21.87 -10.87
C ALA A 94 7.82 21.34 -10.64
N ARG A 95 8.02 20.11 -10.15
CA ARG A 95 9.37 19.62 -9.77
C ARG A 95 9.77 18.21 -10.23
N LEU A 96 8.94 17.52 -11.00
CA LEU A 96 9.26 16.20 -11.58
C LEU A 96 9.75 16.23 -13.04
N CYS A 97 9.95 17.42 -13.63
CA CYS A 97 10.78 17.54 -14.84
C CYS A 97 12.27 17.57 -14.45
N THR A 98 12.77 16.46 -13.93
CA THR A 98 14.19 16.13 -14.03
C THR A 98 14.29 14.87 -14.86
N THR A 99 14.43 15.10 -16.16
CA THR A 99 15.23 14.32 -17.12
C THR A 99 15.25 12.81 -16.89
N VAL A 100 14.25 12.12 -17.45
CA VAL A 100 14.47 10.75 -17.93
C VAL A 100 15.22 10.88 -19.27
N GLU A 101 16.54 11.06 -19.18
CA GLU A 101 17.43 10.78 -20.30
C GLU A 101 17.40 9.26 -20.49
N ARG A 102 16.65 8.78 -21.49
CA ARG A 102 16.81 7.43 -22.02
C ARG A 102 18.10 7.43 -22.82
N ASP A 103 19.19 6.99 -22.19
CA ASP A 103 20.35 6.48 -22.94
C ASP A 103 20.11 4.97 -23.16
N ASP A 104 20.05 4.63 -24.45
CA ASP A 104 20.03 3.33 -25.16
C ASP A 104 19.86 1.99 -24.40
#